data_AF-A0AA38ILK1-F1
#
_entry.id   AF-A0AA38ILK1-F1
#
_cell.length_a   1.000
_cell.length_b   1.000
_cell.length_c   1.000
_cell.angle_alpha   90.00
_cell.angle_beta   90.00
_cell.angle_gamma   90.00
#
_symmetry.space_group_name_H-M   'P 1'
#
loop_
_entity.id
_entity.type
_entity.pdbx_description
1 polymer ?
#
loop_
_entity_poly.entity_id
_entity_poly.type
_entity_poly.pdbx_seq_one_letter_code
_entity_poly.pdbx_strand_id
1 'polypeptide(L)'
;MVQFMLLIRRPKIYKARRQAGASTYKAMYRFEEDNVQYLADVFLGENNERRGGALTAKQKIEIFLRYVGDPDFQVGVDEDSGTHQSSVSRTVKLVSEKIYEKVNQWIQFPAEQAEIDAARQQW
;
A
#
# COMPACT_ATOMS: atom_id res chain seq x y z
N MET A 1 -47.26 4.77 22.34
CA MET A 1 -46.21 5.80 22.53
C MET A 1 -44.86 5.14 22.24
N VAL A 2 -44.46 5.10 20.96
CA VAL A 2 -43.13 4.60 20.57
C VAL A 2 -42.38 5.80 20.02
N GLN A 3 -41.56 6.39 20.88
CA GLN A 3 -40.65 7.48 20.56
C GLN A 3 -39.57 6.89 19.67
N PHE A 4 -39.75 7.00 18.35
CA PHE A 4 -38.71 6.68 17.39
C PHE A 4 -37.51 7.59 17.69
N MET A 5 -36.49 7.03 18.33
CA MET A 5 -35.15 7.61 18.36
C MET A 5 -34.68 7.74 16.91
N LEU A 6 -34.96 8.89 16.30
CA LEU A 6 -34.32 9.33 15.07
C LEU A 6 -32.83 9.49 15.40
N LEU A 7 -32.08 8.40 15.26
CA LEU A 7 -30.63 8.43 15.15
C LEU A 7 -30.29 9.36 13.98
N ILE A 8 -30.06 10.62 14.28
CA ILE A 8 -29.49 11.60 13.34
C ILE A 8 -28.12 11.04 12.99
N ARG A 9 -28.05 10.24 11.92
CA ARG A 9 -26.80 9.72 11.38
C ARG A 9 -26.02 10.94 10.92
N ARG A 10 -25.01 11.34 11.70
CA ARG A 10 -24.06 12.37 11.27
C ARG A 10 -23.48 11.93 9.92
N PRO A 11 -23.52 12.77 8.87
CA PRO A 11 -22.91 12.42 7.61
C PRO A 11 -21.42 12.16 7.87
N LYS A 12 -20.91 11.05 7.33
CA LYS A 12 -19.49 10.73 7.45
C LYS A 12 -18.72 11.72 6.59
N ILE A 13 -18.07 12.69 7.23
CA ILE A 13 -17.22 13.67 6.55
C ILE A 13 -15.86 13.02 6.33
N TYR A 14 -15.47 12.86 5.07
CA TYR A 14 -14.13 12.41 4.70
C TYR A 14 -13.22 13.63 4.62
N LYS A 15 -12.00 13.53 5.16
CA LYS A 15 -10.96 14.53 4.90
C LYS A 15 -10.65 14.53 3.40
N ALA A 16 -10.38 15.70 2.83
CA ALA A 16 -9.88 15.79 1.46
C ALA A 16 -8.54 15.05 1.38
N ARG A 17 -8.40 14.16 0.41
CA ARG A 17 -7.14 13.43 0.16
C ARG A 17 -6.15 14.42 -0.45
N ARG A 18 -4.95 14.52 0.12
CA ARG A 18 -3.87 15.23 -0.55
C ARG A 18 -3.32 14.33 -1.65
N GLN A 19 -3.34 14.81 -2.89
CA GLN A 19 -2.63 14.15 -3.97
C GLN A 19 -1.19 14.66 -3.92
N ALA A 20 -0.22 13.73 -3.84
CA ALA A 20 1.18 14.10 -4.04
C ALA A 20 1.34 14.55 -5.50
N GLY A 21 2.04 15.67 -5.72
CA GLY A 21 2.41 16.05 -7.08
C GLY A 21 3.52 15.13 -7.59
N ALA A 22 3.66 14.97 -8.91
CA ALA A 22 4.73 14.15 -9.52
C ALA A 22 6.14 14.48 -8.98
N SER A 23 6.41 15.77 -8.70
CA SER A 23 7.68 16.24 -8.12
C SER A 23 7.93 15.77 -6.68
N THR A 24 6.89 15.35 -5.96
CA THR A 24 6.95 14.97 -4.54
C THR A 24 7.15 13.47 -4.32
N TYR A 25 6.93 12.65 -5.36
CA TYR A 25 7.02 11.18 -5.25
C TYR A 25 8.40 10.70 -4.81
N LYS A 26 9.47 11.23 -5.44
CA LYS A 26 10.84 10.84 -5.11
C LYS A 26 11.23 11.25 -3.69
N ALA A 27 10.72 12.37 -3.21
CA ALA A 27 10.97 12.85 -1.85
C ALA A 27 10.22 12.01 -0.80
N MET A 28 8.96 11.67 -1.06
CA MET A 28 8.08 11.00 -0.11
C MET A 28 8.25 9.47 -0.07
N TYR A 29 8.44 8.86 -1.24
CA TYR A 29 8.45 7.40 -1.40
C TYR A 29 9.80 6.84 -1.85
N ARG A 30 10.77 7.70 -2.20
CA ARG A 30 12.06 7.30 -2.82
C ARG A 30 11.95 6.65 -4.21
N PHE A 31 10.73 6.59 -4.75
CA PHE A 31 10.42 6.05 -6.08
C PHE A 31 9.83 7.13 -6.98
N GLU A 32 9.93 6.91 -8.29
CA GLU A 32 9.20 7.67 -9.30
C GLU A 32 7.76 7.15 -9.40
N GLU A 33 6.85 7.98 -9.91
CA GLU A 33 5.44 7.65 -10.02
C GLU A 33 5.19 6.37 -10.84
N ASP A 34 5.94 6.20 -11.94
CA ASP A 34 5.89 5.02 -12.81
C ASP A 34 6.30 3.75 -12.08
N ASN A 35 7.32 3.82 -11.20
CA ASN A 35 7.74 2.69 -10.39
C ASN A 35 6.65 2.29 -9.39
N VAL A 36 5.97 3.27 -8.79
CA VAL A 36 4.86 3.02 -7.87
C VAL A 36 3.67 2.38 -8.61
N GLN A 37 3.39 2.85 -9.82
CA GLN A 37 2.35 2.26 -10.67
C GLN A 37 2.69 0.82 -11.04
N TYR A 38 3.92 0.56 -11.46
CA TYR A 38 4.40 -0.80 -11.73
C TYR A 38 4.23 -1.73 -10.53
N LEU A 39 4.61 -1.28 -9.32
CA LEU A 39 4.41 -2.06 -8.09
C LEU A 39 2.93 -2.34 -7.82
N ALA A 40 2.05 -1.37 -8.08
CA ALA A 40 0.61 -1.54 -7.92
C ALA A 40 0.07 -2.62 -8.87
N ASP A 41 0.49 -2.59 -10.14
CA ASP A 41 0.06 -3.55 -11.15
C ASP A 41 0.60 -4.96 -10.86
N VAL A 42 1.87 -5.04 -10.41
CA VAL A 42 2.51 -6.32 -10.06
C VAL A 42 1.87 -6.95 -8.83
N PHE A 43 1.64 -6.22 -7.75
CA PHE A 43 1.21 -6.82 -6.47
C PHE A 43 -0.29 -6.84 -6.25
N LEU A 44 -1.01 -5.82 -6.71
CA LEU A 44 -2.43 -5.65 -6.42
C LEU A 44 -3.31 -5.84 -7.66
N GLY A 45 -2.74 -5.68 -8.87
CA GLY A 45 -3.46 -5.75 -10.14
C GLY A 45 -4.56 -4.69 -10.27
N GLU A 46 -5.50 -4.90 -11.19
CA GLU A 46 -6.65 -4.01 -11.36
C GLU A 46 -7.62 -4.12 -10.17
N ASN A 47 -7.65 -3.09 -9.33
CA ASN A 47 -8.66 -2.96 -8.27
C ASN A 47 -10.02 -2.60 -8.90
N ASN A 48 -10.90 -3.58 -9.07
CA ASN A 48 -12.29 -3.41 -9.55
C ASN A 48 -13.26 -2.80 -8.51
N GLU A 49 -12.74 -2.13 -7.48
CA GLU A 49 -13.53 -1.67 -6.33
C GLU A 49 -14.20 -0.31 -6.62
N ARG A 50 -15.45 -0.35 -7.11
CA ARG A 50 -16.21 0.83 -7.58
C ARG A 50 -16.87 1.67 -6.48
N ARG A 51 -16.54 1.43 -5.20
CA ARG A 51 -17.10 2.25 -4.10
C ARG A 51 -16.38 3.59 -4.09
N GLY A 52 -17.10 4.71 -4.22
CA GLY A 52 -16.53 6.07 -4.37
C GLY A 52 -15.62 6.59 -3.25
N GLY A 53 -15.34 5.78 -2.22
CA GLY A 53 -14.37 6.06 -1.16
C GLY A 53 -13.29 4.99 -0.99
N ALA A 54 -13.20 3.99 -1.89
CA ALA A 54 -12.15 2.99 -1.85
C ALA A 54 -10.77 3.59 -2.20
N LEU A 55 -9.72 2.90 -1.80
CA LEU A 55 -8.35 3.23 -2.17
C LEU A 55 -8.01 2.51 -3.48
N THR A 56 -7.42 3.24 -4.42
CA THR A 56 -6.89 2.65 -5.66
C THR A 56 -5.69 1.74 -5.35
N ALA A 57 -5.32 0.86 -6.27
CA ALA A 57 -4.13 0.02 -6.13
C ALA A 57 -2.87 0.88 -5.88
N LYS A 58 -2.70 1.93 -6.67
CA LYS A 58 -1.62 2.90 -6.52
C LYS A 58 -1.60 3.54 -5.13
N GLN A 59 -2.75 4.03 -4.65
CA GLN A 59 -2.87 4.62 -3.30
C GLN A 59 -2.52 3.63 -2.19
N LYS A 60 -2.86 2.34 -2.36
CA LYS A 60 -2.50 1.31 -1.39
C LYS A 60 -0.98 1.12 -1.32
N ILE A 61 -0.29 1.13 -2.46
CA ILE A 61 1.19 1.08 -2.51
C ILE A 61 1.81 2.36 -1.95
N GLU A 62 1.30 3.54 -2.26
CA GLU A 62 1.78 4.81 -1.70
C GLU A 62 1.73 4.82 -0.18
N ILE A 63 0.60 4.37 0.40
CA ILE A 63 0.45 4.23 1.85
C ILE A 63 1.47 3.25 2.42
N PHE A 64 1.67 2.11 1.75
CA PHE A 64 2.65 1.12 2.17
C PHE A 64 4.09 1.65 2.13
N LEU A 65 4.49 2.31 1.04
CA LEU A 65 5.83 2.88 0.88
C LEU A 65 6.09 3.99 1.89
N ARG A 66 5.09 4.85 2.16
CA ARG A 66 5.21 5.87 3.20
C ARG A 66 5.40 5.24 4.58
N TYR A 67 4.65 4.18 4.87
CA TYR A 67 4.77 3.44 6.11
C TYR A 67 6.15 2.79 6.27
N VAL A 68 6.68 2.15 5.23
CA VAL A 68 8.01 1.51 5.29
C VAL A 68 9.13 2.54 5.38
N GLY A 69 8.96 3.70 4.74
CA GLY A 69 9.92 4.80 4.82
C GLY A 69 10.01 5.44 6.21
N ASP A 70 8.89 5.50 6.95
CA ASP A 70 8.77 6.12 8.28
C ASP A 70 7.82 5.30 9.21
N PRO A 71 8.23 4.11 9.69
CA PRO A 71 7.33 3.14 10.35
C PRO A 71 6.76 3.58 11.70
N ASP A 72 7.46 4.47 12.41
CA ASP A 72 7.00 5.01 13.70
C ASP A 72 5.98 6.15 13.55
N PHE A 73 5.73 6.61 12.31
CA PHE A 73 4.95 7.82 12.03
C PHE A 73 3.63 7.53 11.31
N GLN A 74 2.86 6.54 11.80
CA GLN A 74 1.55 6.17 11.24
C GLN A 74 0.55 7.34 11.20
N VAL A 75 0.66 8.27 12.15
CA VAL A 75 -0.16 9.49 12.27
C VAL A 75 0.23 10.56 11.22
N GLY A 76 1.40 10.45 10.59
CA GLY A 76 1.70 11.27 9.41
C GLY A 76 1.19 10.64 8.12
N VAL A 77 1.20 9.31 8.04
CA VAL A 77 0.74 8.59 6.85
C VAL A 77 -0.76 8.75 6.64
N ASP A 78 -1.56 8.75 7.71
CA ASP A 78 -3.01 8.94 7.62
C ASP A 78 -3.37 10.40 7.26
N GLU A 79 -2.62 11.38 7.77
CA GLU A 79 -2.73 12.79 7.38
C GLU A 79 -2.31 13.04 5.91
N ASP A 80 -1.19 12.48 5.48
CA ASP A 80 -0.67 12.60 4.12
C ASP A 80 -1.61 11.94 3.09
N SER A 81 -2.17 10.77 3.44
CA SER A 81 -3.08 10.02 2.56
C SER A 81 -4.55 10.46 2.66
N GLY A 82 -4.91 11.28 3.66
CA GLY A 82 -6.29 11.64 3.97
C GLY A 82 -7.16 10.44 4.35
N THR A 83 -6.56 9.40 4.94
CA THR A 83 -7.25 8.18 5.38
C THR A 83 -7.32 8.11 6.90
N HIS A 84 -8.03 7.12 7.44
CA HIS A 84 -8.03 6.87 8.88
C HIS A 84 -6.91 5.89 9.22
N GLN A 85 -6.25 6.01 10.37
CA GLN A 85 -5.17 5.11 10.80
C GLN A 85 -5.51 3.62 10.66
N SER A 86 -6.75 3.21 10.99
CA SER A 86 -7.17 1.81 10.80
C SER A 86 -7.21 1.35 9.33
N SER A 87 -7.44 2.27 8.39
CA SER A 87 -7.32 2.01 6.96
C SER A 87 -5.86 1.87 6.54
N VAL A 88 -4.96 2.68 7.10
CA VAL A 88 -3.50 2.55 6.89
C VAL A 88 -3.03 1.16 7.33
N SER A 89 -3.33 0.76 8.58
CA SER A 89 -2.93 -0.55 9.12
C SER A 89 -3.43 -1.72 8.27
N ARG A 90 -4.70 -1.70 7.85
CA ARG A 90 -5.28 -2.73 6.97
C ARG A 90 -4.61 -2.77 5.60
N THR A 91 -4.29 -1.60 5.05
CA THR A 91 -3.64 -1.47 3.74
C THR A 91 -2.22 -2.01 3.78
N VAL A 92 -1.45 -1.65 4.81
CA VAL A 92 -0.08 -2.15 5.00
C VAL A 92 -0.09 -3.67 5.11
N LYS A 93 -0.98 -4.23 5.95
CA LYS A 93 -1.12 -5.69 6.07
C LYS A 93 -1.42 -6.35 4.72
N LEU A 94 -2.41 -5.83 3.99
CA LEU A 94 -2.81 -6.36 2.68
C LEU A 94 -1.64 -6.35 1.68
N VAL A 95 -0.91 -5.23 1.59
CA VAL A 95 0.22 -5.12 0.67
C VAL A 95 1.36 -6.05 1.09
N SER A 96 1.67 -6.16 2.39
CA SER A 96 2.68 -7.09 2.90
C SER A 96 2.36 -8.55 2.54
N GLU A 97 1.11 -8.97 2.72
CA GLU A 97 0.65 -10.33 2.36
C GLU A 97 0.83 -10.57 0.85
N LYS A 98 0.47 -9.60 0.00
CA LYS A 98 0.62 -9.70 -1.46
C LYS A 98 2.07 -9.74 -1.93
N ILE A 99 2.96 -9.03 -1.25
CA ILE A 99 4.40 -9.12 -1.49
C ILE A 99 4.89 -10.52 -1.10
N TYR A 100 4.49 -11.01 0.08
CA TYR A 100 4.90 -12.31 0.60
C TYR A 100 4.48 -13.47 -0.32
N GLU A 101 3.29 -13.41 -0.93
CA GLU A 101 2.83 -14.38 -1.93
C GLU A 101 3.80 -14.54 -3.12
N LYS A 102 4.56 -13.50 -3.46
CA LYS A 102 5.52 -13.50 -4.58
C LYS A 102 6.97 -13.77 -4.18
N VAL A 103 7.29 -13.81 -2.87
CA VAL A 103 8.68 -13.95 -2.38
C VAL A 103 9.39 -15.16 -2.98
N ASN A 104 8.71 -16.31 -3.06
CA ASN A 104 9.30 -17.55 -3.57
C ASN A 104 9.70 -17.48 -5.06
N GLN A 105 9.16 -16.53 -5.82
CA GLN A 105 9.52 -16.32 -7.22
C GLN A 105 10.82 -15.51 -7.36
N TRP A 106 11.16 -14.70 -6.36
CA TRP A 106 12.28 -13.75 -6.42
C TRP A 106 13.46 -14.17 -5.55
N ILE A 107 13.18 -14.81 -4.42
CA ILE A 107 14.19 -15.32 -3.52
C ILE A 107 14.19 -16.83 -3.67
N GLN A 108 15.07 -17.32 -4.55
CA GLN A 108 15.37 -18.73 -4.69
C GLN A 108 16.73 -18.99 -4.08
N PHE A 109 16.77 -19.84 -3.06
CA PHE A 109 18.03 -20.35 -2.53
C PHE A 109 18.37 -21.64 -3.29
N PRO A 110 19.58 -21.75 -3.85
CA PRO A 110 20.00 -22.97 -4.51
C PRO A 110 19.95 -24.11 -3.49
N ALA A 111 19.21 -25.17 -3.81
CA ALA A 111 18.99 -26.30 -2.91
C ALA A 111 19.93 -27.46 -3.23
N GLU A 112 20.34 -27.57 -4.50
CA GLU A 112 21.26 -28.60 -4.96
C GLU A 112 22.70 -28.10 -5.06
N GLN A 113 23.66 -29.00 -4.85
CA GLN A 113 25.08 -28.68 -4.95
C GLN A 113 25.46 -28.12 -6.34
N ALA A 114 24.82 -28.62 -7.40
CA ALA A 114 25.02 -28.12 -8.76
C ALA A 114 24.53 -26.67 -8.94
N GLU A 115 23.41 -26.30 -8.33
CA GLU A 115 22.89 -24.92 -8.34
C GLU A 115 23.77 -23.98 -7.51
N ILE A 116 24.30 -24.47 -6.37
CA ILE A 116 25.24 -23.73 -5.52
C ILE A 116 26.53 -23.44 -6.29
N ASP A 117 27.07 -24.44 -6.99
CA ASP A 117 28.31 -24.30 -7.75
C ASP A 117 28.12 -23.40 -8.99
N ALA A 118 26.94 -23.44 -9.64
CA ALA A 118 26.58 -22.52 -10.71
C ALA A 118 26.44 -21.08 -10.21
N ALA A 119 25.77 -20.87 -9.07
CA ALA A 119 25.63 -19.54 -8.46
C ALA A 119 26.99 -18.96 -8.03
N ARG A 120 27.91 -19.81 -7.52
CA ARG A 120 29.29 -19.41 -7.20
C ARG A 120 30.10 -18.96 -8.40
N GLN A 121 29.84 -19.49 -9.60
CA GLN A 121 30.54 -19.09 -10.82
C GLN A 121 30.01 -17.78 -11.43
N GLN A 122 28.81 -17.34 -11.01
CA GLN A 122 28.17 -16.12 -11.49
C GLN A 122 28.58 -14.85 -10.72
N TRP A 123 29.33 -14.99 -9.62
CA TRP A 123 29.87 -13.91 -8.78
C TRP A 123 31.39 -13.85 -8.86
#